data_AF-A0A0H3AS45-F1
#
_entry.id   AF-A0A0H3AS45-F1
#
_cell.length_a   1.000
_cell.length_b   1.000
_cell.length_c   1.000
_cell.angle_alpha   90.00
_cell.angle_beta   90.00
_cell.angle_gamma   90.00
#
_symmetry.space_group_name_H-M   'P 1'
#
loop_
_entity.id
_entity.type
_entity.pdbx_description
1 polymer ?
#
loop_
_entity_poly.entity_id
_entity_poly.type
_entity_poly.pdbx_seq_one_letter_code
_entity_poly.pdbx_strand_id
1 'polypeptide(L)'
;MSRSHHISWVVPAQDRKFRIPAPERHRTGFQITRHPVHPPTYRRRMQPGRNVREAMTQPTVTRQRPLSPHLSIYKPVITMTMSIVHRITGGALYFGTLLLAAWLISAATSEECFNTINALFSSWIGRLILFGYTWALLHHLAGGVRHFIWDTGAAMEKHTASKIAWASVVFSVVATILVWVVAYSVR
;
A
#
# COMPACT_ATOMS: atom_id res chain seq x y z
N MET A 1 61.13 -1.16 -3.48
CA MET A 1 60.84 -1.43 -2.05
C MET A 1 59.36 -1.25 -1.82
N SER A 2 58.60 -2.35 -1.85
CA SER A 2 57.13 -2.37 -1.70
C SER A 2 56.80 -3.05 -0.37
N ARG A 3 56.14 -2.34 0.56
CA ARG A 3 55.66 -2.89 1.83
C ARG A 3 54.15 -3.10 1.73
N SER A 4 53.73 -4.36 1.61
CA SER A 4 52.35 -4.80 1.74
C SER A 4 51.97 -4.87 3.22
N HIS A 5 51.04 -4.02 3.65
CA HIS A 5 50.44 -4.10 4.98
C HIS A 5 49.28 -5.10 4.95
N HIS A 6 49.52 -6.31 5.46
CA HIS A 6 48.49 -7.29 5.78
C HIS A 6 47.75 -6.87 7.06
N ILE A 7 46.46 -6.61 6.97
CA ILE A 7 45.57 -6.39 8.12
C ILE A 7 44.90 -7.72 8.45
N SER A 8 45.31 -8.36 9.54
CA SER A 8 44.69 -9.58 10.08
C SER A 8 43.55 -9.23 11.02
N TRP A 9 42.31 -9.57 10.64
CA TRP A 9 41.16 -9.48 11.55
C TRP A 9 41.08 -10.75 12.41
N VAL A 10 41.65 -10.69 13.62
CA VAL A 10 41.41 -11.70 14.65
C VAL A 10 40.14 -11.30 15.41
N VAL A 11 39.05 -12.04 15.21
CA VAL A 11 37.82 -11.91 15.99
C VAL A 11 38.04 -12.66 17.32
N PRO A 12 37.99 -12.01 18.49
CA PRO A 12 38.11 -12.71 19.76
C PRO A 12 36.87 -13.57 20.02
N ALA A 13 37.09 -14.85 20.32
CA ALA A 13 36.05 -15.79 20.73
C ALA A 13 35.39 -15.30 22.03
N GLN A 14 34.11 -14.94 21.95
CA GLN A 14 33.30 -14.64 23.12
C GLN A 14 32.89 -15.94 23.81
N ASP A 15 33.72 -16.42 24.73
CA ASP A 15 33.31 -17.37 25.76
C ASP A 15 32.48 -16.62 26.82
N ARG A 16 31.17 -16.58 26.61
CA ARG A 16 30.20 -16.31 27.68
C ARG A 16 29.13 -17.39 27.66
N LYS A 17 29.22 -18.28 28.65
CA LYS A 17 28.18 -19.24 29.05
C LYS A 17 26.89 -18.52 29.44
N PHE A 18 26.11 -18.07 28.45
CA PHE A 18 24.72 -17.68 28.65
C PHE A 18 23.85 -18.92 28.47
N ARG A 19 23.67 -19.68 29.55
CA ARG A 19 22.74 -20.82 29.59
C ARG A 19 21.34 -20.26 29.79
N ILE A 20 20.51 -20.26 28.75
CA ILE A 20 19.08 -19.95 28.88
C ILE A 20 18.44 -21.03 29.77
N PRO A 21 17.82 -20.69 30.91
CA PRO A 21 17.07 -21.66 31.68
C PRO A 21 15.87 -22.15 30.86
N ALA A 22 15.68 -23.47 30.80
CA ALA A 22 14.54 -24.06 30.11
C ALA A 22 13.24 -23.54 30.74
N PRO A 23 12.22 -23.13 29.95
CA PRO A 23 10.98 -22.65 30.49
C PRO A 23 10.28 -23.78 31.26
N GLU A 24 9.99 -23.51 32.53
CA GLU A 24 9.18 -24.38 33.38
C GLU A 24 7.80 -24.52 32.74
N ARG A 25 7.42 -25.76 32.41
CA ARG A 25 6.11 -26.04 31.80
C ARG A 25 5.04 -25.89 32.86
N HIS A 26 4.54 -24.67 33.05
CA HIS A 26 3.23 -24.48 33.65
C HIS A 26 2.20 -25.16 32.76
N ARG A 27 1.63 -26.26 33.26
CA ARG A 27 0.53 -27.02 32.65
C ARG A 27 -0.75 -26.18 32.68
N THR A 28 -0.85 -25.18 31.82
CA THR A 28 -2.14 -24.58 31.47
C THR A 28 -2.75 -25.45 30.37
N GLY A 29 -3.86 -26.11 30.69
CA GLY A 29 -4.56 -27.10 29.86
C GLY A 29 -5.22 -26.53 28.61
N PHE A 30 -4.43 -25.95 27.70
CA PHE A 30 -4.87 -25.67 26.34
C PHE A 30 -4.46 -26.84 25.45
N GLN A 31 -5.37 -27.80 25.27
CA GLN A 31 -5.21 -28.88 24.29
C GLN A 31 -5.27 -28.27 22.89
N ILE A 32 -4.10 -27.92 22.34
CA ILE A 32 -3.96 -27.85 20.89
C ILE A 32 -4.14 -29.29 20.40
N THR A 33 -5.29 -29.61 19.83
CA THR A 33 -5.52 -30.83 19.04
C THR A 33 -4.48 -30.83 17.93
N ARG A 34 -3.33 -31.43 18.20
CA ARG A 34 -2.35 -31.77 17.17
C ARG A 34 -3.01 -32.84 16.33
N HIS A 35 -3.74 -32.44 15.29
CA HIS A 35 -4.07 -33.39 14.24
C HIS A 35 -2.77 -34.05 13.81
N PRO A 36 -2.66 -35.39 13.85
CA PRO A 36 -1.50 -36.07 13.35
C PRO A 36 -1.36 -35.66 11.88
N VAL A 37 -0.35 -34.82 11.61
CA VAL A 37 0.07 -34.55 10.25
C VAL A 37 0.74 -35.84 9.83
N HIS A 38 -0.05 -36.76 9.27
CA HIS A 38 0.51 -37.85 8.50
C HIS A 38 1.35 -37.17 7.42
N PRO A 39 2.69 -37.34 7.42
CA PRO A 39 3.44 -36.95 6.24
C PRO A 39 2.78 -37.69 5.08
N PRO A 40 2.47 -37.03 3.96
CA PRO A 40 2.04 -37.79 2.81
C PRO A 40 3.12 -38.83 2.59
N THR A 41 2.78 -40.10 2.75
CA THR A 41 3.64 -41.20 2.35
C THR A 41 3.64 -41.19 0.83
N TYR A 42 4.23 -40.16 0.26
CA TYR A 42 4.60 -40.11 -1.14
C TYR A 42 5.90 -40.88 -1.27
N ARG A 43 5.84 -42.17 -0.91
CA ARG A 43 6.67 -43.15 -1.57
C ARG A 43 6.10 -43.20 -2.98
N ARG A 44 6.52 -42.25 -3.83
CA ARG A 44 6.41 -42.36 -5.28
C ARG A 44 7.12 -43.67 -5.58
N ARG A 45 6.37 -44.76 -5.65
CA ARG A 45 6.82 -45.95 -6.35
C ARG A 45 7.16 -45.40 -7.73
N MET A 46 8.44 -45.18 -8.01
CA MET A 46 8.89 -44.91 -9.38
C MET A 46 8.41 -46.13 -10.15
N GLN A 47 7.31 -45.96 -10.89
CA GLN A 47 6.84 -47.00 -11.79
C GLN A 47 7.91 -47.07 -12.88
N PRO A 48 8.67 -48.17 -12.98
CA PRO A 48 9.66 -48.31 -14.04
C PRO A 48 8.88 -48.30 -15.36
N GLY A 49 9.23 -47.41 -16.28
CA GLY A 49 8.63 -47.35 -17.62
C GLY A 49 7.70 -46.17 -17.92
N ARG A 50 7.40 -45.26 -16.98
CA ARG A 50 6.73 -44.00 -17.34
C ARG A 50 7.73 -43.03 -17.98
N ASN A 51 7.46 -42.63 -19.22
CA ASN A 51 8.23 -41.58 -19.87
C ASN A 51 7.97 -40.23 -19.15
N VAL A 52 8.96 -39.33 -19.16
CA VAL A 52 8.89 -38.04 -18.46
C VAL A 52 7.69 -37.21 -18.93
N ARG A 53 7.30 -37.39 -20.19
CA ARG A 53 6.15 -36.73 -20.82
C ARG A 53 4.85 -37.12 -20.14
N GLU A 54 4.57 -38.41 -19.96
CA GLU A 54 3.37 -38.91 -19.28
C GLU A 54 3.28 -38.47 -17.82
N ALA A 55 4.41 -38.37 -17.10
CA ALA A 55 4.41 -37.89 -15.72
C ALA A 55 4.08 -36.39 -15.60
N MET A 56 4.36 -35.61 -16.66
CA MET A 56 4.15 -34.16 -16.73
C MET A 56 2.75 -33.81 -17.29
N THR A 57 2.16 -34.68 -18.11
CA THR A 57 0.81 -34.53 -18.68
C THR A 57 -0.32 -34.99 -17.74
N GLN A 58 -0.01 -35.58 -16.57
CA GLN A 58 -1.05 -35.94 -15.62
C GLN A 58 -1.69 -34.67 -15.03
N PRO A 59 -3.01 -34.46 -15.18
CA PRO A 59 -3.69 -33.35 -14.53
C PRO A 59 -3.59 -33.58 -13.03
N THR A 60 -2.64 -32.87 -12.40
CA THR A 60 -2.55 -32.86 -10.95
C THR A 60 -3.80 -32.11 -10.50
N VAL A 61 -4.78 -32.83 -9.96
CA VAL A 61 -5.88 -32.24 -9.20
C VAL A 61 -5.22 -31.46 -8.07
N THR A 62 -5.00 -30.17 -8.30
CA THR A 62 -4.29 -29.31 -7.37
C THR A 62 -5.23 -29.08 -6.22
N ARG A 63 -4.99 -29.78 -5.10
CA ARG A 63 -5.61 -29.45 -3.82
C ARG A 63 -5.33 -27.96 -3.58
N GLN A 64 -6.37 -27.13 -3.66
CA GLN A 64 -6.24 -25.68 -3.48
C GLN A 64 -5.68 -25.44 -2.08
N ARG A 65 -4.45 -24.93 -2.03
CA ARG A 65 -3.81 -24.56 -0.77
C ARG A 65 -4.49 -23.30 -0.25
N PRO A 66 -4.80 -23.21 1.05
CA PRO A 66 -5.39 -21.98 1.59
C PRO A 66 -4.37 -20.83 1.47
N LEU A 67 -4.87 -19.64 1.11
CA LEU A 67 -4.06 -18.42 1.16
C LEU A 67 -3.79 -18.04 2.61
N SER A 68 -2.55 -17.63 2.91
CA SER A 68 -2.24 -17.04 4.20
C SER A 68 -3.02 -15.73 4.38
N PRO A 69 -3.52 -15.45 5.60
CA PRO A 69 -4.09 -14.13 5.91
C PRO A 69 -3.04 -13.04 5.68
N HIS A 70 -3.43 -11.93 5.02
CA HIS A 70 -2.52 -10.84 4.66
C HIS A 70 -3.11 -9.48 5.07
N LEU A 71 -4.14 -8.97 4.40
CA LEU A 71 -4.72 -7.65 4.72
C LEU A 71 -5.43 -7.62 6.07
N SER A 72 -6.09 -8.71 6.47
CA SER A 72 -6.87 -8.77 7.71
C SER A 72 -6.03 -8.80 8.99
N ILE A 73 -4.74 -9.17 8.89
CA ILE A 73 -3.85 -9.31 10.04
C ILE A 73 -2.71 -8.28 10.07
N TYR A 74 -2.47 -7.58 8.96
CA TYR A 74 -1.34 -6.66 8.84
C TYR A 74 -1.66 -5.31 9.52
N LYS A 75 -0.67 -4.74 10.23
CA LYS A 75 -0.81 -3.43 10.86
C LYS A 75 -0.58 -2.32 9.83
N PRO A 76 -1.56 -1.44 9.56
CA PRO A 76 -1.39 -0.39 8.57
C PRO A 76 -0.30 0.61 8.99
N VAL A 77 0.62 0.88 8.06
CA VAL A 77 1.67 1.90 8.20
C VAL A 77 1.35 3.09 7.28
N ILE A 78 1.77 4.29 7.67
CA ILE A 78 1.40 5.54 6.97
C ILE A 78 1.74 5.50 5.47
N THR A 79 2.90 4.96 5.10
CA THR A 79 3.33 4.87 3.69
C THR A 79 2.42 3.96 2.87
N MET A 80 1.97 2.84 3.45
CA MET A 80 1.02 1.91 2.82
C MET A 80 -0.36 2.56 2.68
N THR A 81 -0.88 3.14 3.77
CA THR A 81 -2.18 3.80 3.76
C THR A 81 -2.20 4.92 2.72
N MET A 82 -1.15 5.74 2.67
CA MET A 82 -1.07 6.83 1.69
C MET A 82 -0.87 6.36 0.25
N SER A 83 -0.36 5.16 0.02
CA SER A 83 -0.36 4.55 -1.32
C SER A 83 -1.78 4.16 -1.75
N ILE A 84 -2.56 3.56 -0.84
CA ILE A 84 -3.97 3.23 -1.10
C ILE A 84 -4.80 4.49 -1.34
N VAL A 85 -4.66 5.51 -0.48
CA VAL A 85 -5.38 6.77 -0.63
C VAL A 85 -4.99 7.49 -1.93
N HIS A 86 -3.71 7.46 -2.34
CA HIS A 86 -3.29 8.01 -3.63
C HIS A 86 -3.97 7.33 -4.82
N ARG A 87 -4.16 6.00 -4.77
CA ARG A 87 -4.91 5.26 -5.79
C ARG A 87 -6.41 5.58 -5.79
N ILE A 88 -7.03 5.65 -4.61
CA ILE A 88 -8.45 5.99 -4.47
C ILE A 88 -8.70 7.41 -4.98
N THR A 89 -7.87 8.37 -4.60
CA THR A 89 -7.97 9.76 -5.07
C THR A 89 -7.74 9.87 -6.57
N GLY A 90 -6.81 9.11 -7.16
CA GLY A 90 -6.66 9.02 -8.61
C GLY A 90 -7.92 8.49 -9.30
N GLY A 91 -8.54 7.44 -8.74
CA GLY A 91 -9.85 6.94 -9.16
C GLY A 91 -10.95 8.00 -9.10
N ALA A 92 -11.06 8.71 -7.97
CA ALA A 92 -12.03 9.78 -7.77
C ALA A 92 -11.83 10.94 -8.77
N LEU A 93 -10.59 11.26 -9.13
CA LEU A 93 -10.28 12.31 -10.09
C LEU A 93 -10.71 11.99 -11.53
N TYR A 94 -10.80 10.71 -11.92
CA TYR A 94 -11.41 10.36 -13.20
C TYR A 94 -12.88 10.79 -13.26
N PHE A 95 -13.66 10.49 -12.22
CA PHE A 95 -15.05 10.94 -12.12
C PHE A 95 -15.15 12.46 -12.02
N GLY A 96 -14.28 13.08 -11.22
CA GLY A 96 -14.26 14.53 -11.09
C GLY A 96 -13.88 15.26 -12.39
N THR A 97 -13.03 14.68 -13.22
CA THR A 97 -12.73 15.20 -14.57
C THR A 97 -13.97 15.20 -15.46
N LEU A 98 -14.86 14.20 -15.35
CA LEU A 98 -16.13 14.20 -16.07
C LEU A 98 -17.06 15.33 -15.59
N LEU A 99 -17.10 15.59 -14.28
CA LEU A 99 -17.87 16.71 -13.72
C LEU A 99 -17.32 18.06 -14.21
N LEU A 100 -15.99 18.22 -14.20
CA LEU A 100 -15.33 19.41 -14.72
C LEU A 100 -15.59 19.60 -16.22
N ALA A 101 -15.51 18.52 -17.00
CA ALA A 101 -15.82 18.55 -18.43
C ALA A 101 -17.27 18.95 -18.67
N ALA A 102 -18.23 18.37 -17.94
CA ALA A 102 -19.64 18.73 -18.04
C ALA A 102 -19.87 20.23 -17.72
N TRP A 103 -19.19 20.75 -16.69
CA TRP A 103 -19.24 22.16 -16.34
C TRP A 103 -18.67 23.05 -17.46
N LEU A 104 -17.49 22.73 -17.99
CA LEU A 104 -16.88 23.47 -19.11
C LEU A 104 -17.72 23.42 -20.40
N ILE A 105 -18.30 22.26 -20.73
CA ILE A 105 -19.19 22.10 -21.89
C ILE A 105 -20.45 22.94 -21.69
N SER A 106 -21.03 22.95 -20.49
CA SER A 106 -22.20 23.78 -20.19
C SER A 106 -21.90 25.27 -20.35
N ALA A 107 -20.73 25.71 -19.88
CA ALA A 107 -20.25 27.08 -20.03
C ALA A 107 -20.03 27.48 -21.50
N ALA A 108 -19.65 26.54 -22.36
CA ALA A 108 -19.45 26.77 -23.79
C ALA A 108 -20.73 26.65 -24.63
N THR A 109 -21.80 26.07 -24.08
CA THR A 109 -23.03 25.76 -24.84
C THR A 109 -24.04 26.91 -24.77
N SER A 110 -24.50 27.25 -23.56
CA SER A 110 -25.48 28.32 -23.37
C SER A 110 -25.53 28.77 -21.91
N GLU A 111 -26.04 29.99 -21.70
CA GLU A 111 -26.25 30.53 -20.35
C GLU A 111 -27.22 29.68 -19.52
N GLU A 112 -28.30 29.17 -20.14
CA GLU A 112 -29.28 28.31 -19.45
C GLU A 112 -28.66 27.00 -18.96
N CYS A 113 -27.88 26.33 -19.82
CA CYS A 113 -27.18 25.11 -19.45
C CYS A 113 -26.17 25.38 -18.31
N PHE A 114 -25.40 26.46 -18.42
CA PHE A 114 -24.43 26.84 -17.40
C PHE A 114 -25.09 27.14 -16.05
N ASN A 115 -26.18 27.92 -16.05
CA ASN A 115 -26.92 28.27 -14.84
C ASN A 115 -27.49 27.02 -14.14
N THR A 116 -27.96 26.05 -14.91
CA THR A 116 -28.46 24.77 -14.38
C THR A 116 -27.37 23.99 -13.64
N ILE A 117 -26.18 23.83 -14.26
CA ILE A 117 -25.06 23.14 -13.61
C ILE A 117 -24.52 23.94 -12.42
N ASN A 118 -24.46 25.27 -12.53
CA ASN A 118 -24.04 26.13 -11.42
C ASN A 118 -25.00 26.05 -10.23
N ALA A 119 -26.30 25.92 -10.45
CA ALA A 119 -27.28 25.70 -9.38
C ALA A 119 -27.02 24.37 -8.66
N LEU A 120 -26.73 23.30 -9.42
CA LEU A 120 -26.36 22.00 -8.86
C LEU A 120 -25.09 22.09 -8.01
N PHE A 121 -24.03 22.73 -8.51
CA PHE A 121 -22.77 22.90 -7.79
C PHE A 121 -22.85 23.87 -6.61
N SER A 122 -23.78 24.82 -6.67
CA SER A 122 -24.03 25.76 -5.56
C SER A 122 -24.86 25.14 -4.43
N SER A 123 -25.55 24.03 -4.68
CA SER A 123 -26.27 23.27 -3.65
C SER A 123 -25.32 22.74 -2.56
N TRP A 124 -25.87 22.42 -1.40
CA TRP A 124 -25.12 21.80 -0.31
C TRP A 124 -24.35 20.55 -0.75
N ILE A 125 -25.00 19.65 -1.50
CA ILE A 125 -24.40 18.41 -1.99
C ILE A 125 -23.32 18.72 -3.03
N GLY A 126 -23.59 19.65 -3.95
CA GLY A 126 -22.62 20.10 -4.95
C GLY A 126 -21.34 20.65 -4.32
N ARG A 127 -21.47 21.49 -3.29
CA ARG A 127 -20.32 22.01 -2.54
C ARG A 127 -19.56 20.91 -1.82
N LEU A 128 -20.24 19.91 -1.23
CA LEU A 128 -19.57 18.78 -0.61
C LEU A 128 -18.76 17.95 -1.64
N ILE A 129 -19.33 17.72 -2.83
CA ILE A 129 -18.64 17.04 -3.93
C ILE A 129 -17.42 17.86 -4.39
N LEU A 130 -17.57 19.17 -4.58
CA LEU A 130 -16.46 20.05 -4.95
C LEU A 130 -15.38 20.08 -3.87
N PHE A 131 -15.75 20.07 -2.59
CA PHE A 131 -14.79 20.01 -1.48
C PHE A 131 -13.99 18.71 -1.55
N GLY A 132 -14.70 17.58 -1.66
CA GLY A 132 -14.07 16.27 -1.83
C GLY A 132 -13.18 16.19 -3.07
N TYR A 133 -13.62 16.76 -4.20
CA TYR A 133 -12.85 16.82 -5.45
C TYR A 133 -11.56 17.64 -5.28
N THR A 134 -11.64 18.84 -4.68
CA THR A 134 -10.46 19.69 -4.43
C THR A 134 -9.48 19.02 -3.47
N TRP A 135 -9.96 18.36 -2.41
CA TRP A 135 -9.10 17.57 -1.54
C TRP A 135 -8.46 16.39 -2.27
N ALA A 136 -9.23 15.64 -3.05
CA ALA A 136 -8.71 14.52 -3.83
C ALA A 136 -7.63 14.97 -4.81
N LEU A 137 -7.83 16.11 -5.49
CA LEU A 137 -6.86 16.73 -6.38
C LEU A 137 -5.55 17.05 -5.66
N LEU A 138 -5.62 17.78 -4.56
CA LEU A 138 -4.43 18.23 -3.82
C LEU A 138 -3.71 17.08 -3.12
N HIS A 139 -4.46 16.11 -2.59
CA HIS A 139 -3.89 14.90 -2.00
C HIS A 139 -3.22 14.02 -3.05
N HIS A 140 -3.85 13.84 -4.22
CA HIS A 140 -3.27 13.08 -5.32
C HIS A 140 -2.01 13.76 -5.85
N LEU A 141 -2.02 15.08 -6.04
CA LEU A 141 -0.86 15.88 -6.43
C LEU A 141 0.30 15.70 -5.44
N ALA A 142 0.05 15.84 -4.13
CA ALA A 142 1.07 15.68 -3.10
C ALA A 142 1.65 14.26 -3.06
N GLY A 143 0.79 13.25 -3.26
CA GLY A 143 1.22 11.86 -3.42
C GLY A 143 2.06 11.65 -4.67
N GLY A 144 1.68 12.25 -5.79
CA GLY A 144 2.41 12.21 -7.06
C GLY A 144 3.80 12.83 -6.95
N VAL A 145 3.93 14.00 -6.30
CA VAL A 145 5.24 14.61 -6.02
C VAL A 145 6.10 13.70 -5.15
N ARG A 146 5.53 13.08 -4.11
CA ARG A 146 6.27 12.10 -3.29
C ARG A 146 6.73 10.91 -4.12
N HIS A 147 5.87 10.36 -4.98
CA HIS A 147 6.24 9.26 -5.88
C HIS A 147 7.35 9.67 -6.85
N PHE A 148 7.27 10.87 -7.42
CA PHE A 148 8.32 11.41 -8.28
C PHE A 148 9.67 11.55 -7.55
N ILE A 149 9.68 12.00 -6.29
CA ILE A 149 10.90 12.02 -5.45
C ILE A 149 11.45 10.61 -5.24
N TRP A 150 10.59 9.61 -5.05
CA TRP A 150 11.01 8.22 -4.93
C TRP A 150 11.55 7.66 -6.25
N ASP A 151 11.02 8.09 -7.40
CA ASP A 151 11.51 7.65 -8.71
C ASP A 151 12.95 8.12 -8.99
N THR A 152 13.41 9.21 -8.35
CA THR A 152 14.82 9.62 -8.40
C THR A 152 15.74 8.82 -7.46
N GLY A 153 15.20 7.85 -6.72
CA GLY A 153 15.93 7.10 -5.68
C GLY A 153 16.15 7.87 -4.37
N ALA A 154 15.55 9.06 -4.21
CA ALA A 154 15.71 9.87 -3.02
C ALA A 154 14.70 9.48 -1.92
N ALA A 155 15.00 9.86 -0.67
CA ALA A 155 14.09 9.74 0.49
C ALA A 155 13.51 8.33 0.77
N MET A 156 14.28 7.28 0.44
CA MET A 156 13.90 5.87 0.61
C MET A 156 14.08 5.33 2.04
N GLU A 157 14.80 6.04 2.91
CA GLU A 157 14.91 5.61 4.31
C GLU A 157 13.56 5.61 5.01
N LYS A 158 13.29 4.57 5.81
CA LYS A 158 11.99 4.35 6.46
C LYS A 158 11.47 5.57 7.23
N HIS A 159 12.35 6.24 7.97
CA HIS A 159 12.00 7.42 8.76
C HIS A 159 11.66 8.61 7.86
N THR A 160 12.48 8.87 6.84
CA THR A 160 12.26 9.95 5.87
C THR A 160 11.01 9.71 5.03
N ALA A 161 10.80 8.49 4.52
CA ALA A 161 9.60 8.10 3.78
C ALA A 161 8.32 8.28 4.61
N SER A 162 8.37 7.96 5.91
CA SER A 162 7.24 8.18 6.83
C SER A 162 6.98 9.67 7.07
N LYS A 163 8.03 10.48 7.23
CA LYS A 163 7.92 11.94 7.39
C LYS A 163 7.31 12.60 6.16
N ILE A 164 7.80 12.28 4.97
CA ILE A 164 7.26 12.84 3.72
C ILE A 164 5.81 12.39 3.52
N ALA A 165 5.47 11.14 3.87
CA ALA A 165 4.08 10.68 3.81
C ALA A 165 3.13 11.50 4.72
N TRP A 166 3.55 11.82 5.95
CA TRP A 166 2.80 12.71 6.84
C TRP A 166 2.75 14.14 6.31
N ALA A 167 3.86 14.66 5.77
CA ALA A 167 3.90 15.98 5.16
C ALA A 167 2.91 16.11 4.00
N SER A 168 2.79 15.08 3.15
CA SER A 168 1.79 15.06 2.06
C SER A 168 0.35 15.19 2.59
N VAL A 169 0.02 14.54 3.72
CA VAL A 169 -1.31 14.64 4.34
C VAL A 169 -1.57 16.06 4.84
N VAL A 170 -0.65 16.60 5.63
CA VAL A 170 -0.76 17.94 6.20
C VAL A 170 -0.89 18.97 5.08
N PHE A 171 -0.03 18.88 4.07
CA PHE A 171 -0.12 19.72 2.89
C PHE A 171 -1.51 19.64 2.24
N SER A 172 -2.02 18.43 1.98
CA SER A 172 -3.32 18.28 1.30
C SER A 172 -4.46 18.94 2.07
N VAL A 173 -4.51 18.76 3.39
CA VAL A 173 -5.56 19.33 4.24
C VAL A 173 -5.43 20.85 4.30
N VAL A 174 -4.22 21.37 4.57
CA VAL A 174 -3.97 22.81 4.67
C VAL A 174 -4.28 23.50 3.34
N ALA A 175 -3.79 22.94 2.23
CA ALA A 175 -4.04 23.49 0.90
C ALA A 175 -5.54 23.51 0.56
N THR A 176 -6.30 22.45 0.90
CA THR A 176 -7.75 22.44 0.68
C THR A 176 -8.44 23.53 1.49
N ILE A 177 -8.11 23.66 2.77
CA ILE A 177 -8.69 24.71 3.62
C ILE A 177 -8.39 26.10 3.05
N LEU A 178 -7.14 26.35 2.65
CA LEU A 178 -6.75 27.63 2.04
C LEU A 178 -7.53 27.93 0.76
N VAL A 179 -7.68 26.96 -0.14
CA VAL A 179 -8.49 27.12 -1.36
C VAL A 179 -9.91 27.54 -1.03
N TRP A 180 -10.53 26.91 -0.03
CA TRP A 180 -11.91 27.20 0.35
C TRP A 180 -12.07 28.52 1.10
N VAL A 181 -11.11 28.89 1.96
CA VAL A 181 -11.07 30.22 2.59
C VAL A 181 -11.00 31.31 1.53
N VAL A 182 -10.10 31.17 0.55
CA VAL A 182 -9.98 32.12 -0.56
C VAL A 182 -11.25 32.14 -1.41
N ALA A 183 -11.82 30.97 -1.73
CA ALA A 183 -13.04 30.88 -2.51
C ALA A 183 -14.24 31.59 -1.84
N TYR A 184 -14.30 31.62 -0.51
CA TYR A 184 -15.31 32.36 0.24
C TYR A 184 -14.96 33.82 0.49
N SER A 185 -13.69 34.22 0.47
CA SER A 185 -13.29 35.61 0.66
C SER A 185 -13.40 36.46 -0.61
N VAL A 186 -13.34 35.85 -1.79
CA VAL A 186 -13.41 36.53 -3.10
C VAL A 186 -14.84 36.60 -3.64
N ARG A 187 -15.80 36.00 -2.94
CA ARG A 187 -17.20 35.92 -3.32
C ARG A 187 -18.01 37.06 -2.72
#